data_AF-A0A7S2K3F9-F1
#
_entry.id   AF-A0A7S2K3F9-F1
#
_cell.length_a   1.000
_cell.length_b   1.000
_cell.length_c   1.000
_cell.angle_alpha   90.00
_cell.angle_beta   90.00
_cell.angle_gamma   90.00
#
_symmetry.space_group_name_H-M   'P 1'
#
loop_
_entity.id
_entity.type
_entity.pdbx_description
1 polymer ?
#
loop_
_entity_poly.entity_id
_entity_poly.type
_entity_poly.pdbx_seq_one_letter_code
_entity_poly.pdbx_strand_id
1 'polypeptide(L)'
;VLWDERFFPRLWCMYEIAVARSAGIPIRILPMRMYVLVAMTQVYGCVAAVGQLLGDTYVTHGWSGWQRDVVDCVITIVPLFAVQAYVGRIVSMMLSRIQEQVDIFDVRSAEVSVESDRGLIYASIMEMFDGSLEKFNGDVQASLRQLATRSFSGQRAVLPYWGVLWQSLSAIPFWLSQLSSRDFRGHPLSDLPLSVRVRECAGFVYLVFVGYPLFLAAAMELGRRSARSARPAGVSAALAYVSVGALISALFVS
;
A
#
# COMPACT_ATOMS: atom_id res chain seq x y z
N VAL A 1 -5.09 16.03 3.10
CA VAL A 1 -4.71 16.41 1.73
C VAL A 1 -4.77 15.18 0.84
N LEU A 2 -5.72 15.13 -0.09
CA LEU A 2 -5.71 14.14 -1.16
C LEU A 2 -4.71 14.63 -2.20
N TRP A 3 -3.59 13.92 -2.34
CA TRP A 3 -2.51 14.34 -3.21
C TRP A 3 -2.61 13.72 -4.60
N ASP A 4 -2.40 14.56 -5.60
CA ASP A 4 -2.07 14.20 -6.97
C ASP A 4 -0.84 14.98 -7.47
N GLU A 5 -0.40 14.68 -8.67
CA GLU A 5 0.78 15.29 -9.29
C GLU A 5 0.62 16.79 -9.56
N ARG A 6 -0.59 17.35 -9.46
CA ARG A 6 -0.87 18.77 -9.70
C ARG A 6 -1.15 19.54 -8.40
N PHE A 7 -1.12 18.88 -7.25
CA PHE A 7 -1.50 19.50 -5.98
C PHE A 7 -0.48 20.55 -5.52
N PHE A 8 0.79 20.19 -5.38
CA PHE A 8 1.82 21.09 -4.83
C PHE A 8 2.25 22.26 -5.72
N PRO A 9 2.18 22.16 -7.06
CA PRO A 9 2.42 23.34 -7.92
C PRO A 9 1.43 24.49 -7.69
N ARG A 10 0.25 24.24 -7.11
CA ARG A 10 -0.81 25.24 -6.94
C ARG A 10 -0.59 26.09 -5.68
N LEU A 11 -0.60 27.41 -5.87
CA LEU A 11 -0.41 28.39 -4.79
C LEU A 11 -1.42 28.21 -3.65
N TRP A 12 -2.71 28.09 -4.00
CA TRP A 12 -3.79 27.96 -3.03
C TRP A 12 -3.61 26.75 -2.11
N CYS A 13 -3.23 25.61 -2.69
CA CYS A 13 -3.03 24.36 -1.96
C CYS A 13 -1.88 24.46 -0.94
N MET A 14 -0.79 25.13 -1.31
CA MET A 14 0.37 25.33 -0.43
C MET A 14 0.08 26.34 0.67
N TYR A 15 -0.66 27.39 0.33
CA TYR A 15 -1.18 28.37 1.28
C TYR A 15 -2.11 27.72 2.32
N GLU A 16 -3.09 26.91 1.91
CA GLU A 16 -3.99 26.18 2.82
C GLU A 16 -3.23 25.28 3.80
N ILE A 17 -2.19 24.59 3.33
CA ILE A 17 -1.34 23.76 4.18
C ILE A 17 -0.61 24.62 5.21
N ALA A 18 -0.08 25.77 4.80
CA ALA A 18 0.62 26.69 5.69
C ALA A 18 -0.32 27.23 6.79
N VAL A 19 -1.53 27.65 6.40
CA VAL A 19 -2.57 28.14 7.33
C VAL A 19 -3.03 27.04 8.28
N ALA A 20 -3.31 25.84 7.77
CA ALA A 20 -3.71 24.71 8.61
C ALA A 20 -2.62 24.38 9.65
N ARG A 21 -1.35 24.47 9.25
CA ARG A 21 -0.23 24.26 10.16
C ARG A 21 -0.08 25.36 11.19
N SER A 22 -0.21 26.64 10.81
CA SER A 22 -0.13 27.75 11.76
C SER A 22 -1.26 27.68 12.79
N ALA A 23 -2.43 27.15 12.41
CA ALA A 23 -3.54 26.84 13.29
C ALA A 23 -3.35 25.55 14.13
N GLY A 24 -2.22 24.84 14.00
CA GLY A 24 -1.96 23.60 14.75
C GLY A 24 -2.76 22.38 14.28
N ILE A 25 -3.39 22.44 13.09
CA ILE A 25 -4.20 21.35 12.56
C ILE A 25 -3.28 20.22 12.05
N PRO A 26 -3.49 18.96 12.46
CA PRO A 26 -2.68 17.85 11.98
C PRO A 26 -2.95 17.56 10.50
N ILE A 27 -1.91 17.67 9.67
CA ILE A 27 -2.00 17.43 8.23
C ILE A 27 -1.55 16.01 7.91
N ARG A 28 -2.34 15.31 7.08
CA ARG A 28 -1.97 14.01 6.48
C ARG A 28 -2.04 14.10 4.96
N ILE A 29 -1.00 13.61 4.31
CA ILE A 29 -0.91 13.51 2.85
C ILE A 29 -1.34 12.10 2.45
N LEU A 30 -2.39 12.01 1.63
CA LEU A 30 -3.02 10.76 1.20
C LEU A 30 -2.89 10.65 -0.32
N PRO A 31 -1.93 9.86 -0.85
CA PRO A 31 -1.72 9.76 -2.28
C PRO A 31 -2.85 8.94 -2.93
N MET A 32 -3.67 9.55 -3.79
CA MET A 32 -4.89 8.88 -4.31
C MET A 32 -4.58 7.57 -5.07
N ARG A 33 -3.53 7.55 -5.89
CA ARG A 33 -3.14 6.33 -6.66
C ARG A 33 -2.79 5.16 -5.74
N MET A 34 -2.30 5.40 -4.53
CA MET A 34 -2.01 4.34 -3.57
C MET A 34 -3.28 3.61 -3.14
N TYR A 35 -4.37 4.33 -2.87
CA TYR A 35 -5.66 3.72 -2.49
C TYR A 35 -6.31 2.96 -3.63
N VAL A 36 -6.20 3.46 -4.86
CA VAL A 36 -6.68 2.74 -6.05
C VAL A 36 -5.94 1.43 -6.21
N LEU A 37 -4.61 1.44 -6.05
CA LEU A 37 -3.79 0.22 -6.13
C LEU A 37 -4.12 -0.78 -5.02
N VAL A 38 -4.36 -0.31 -3.79
CA VAL A 38 -4.85 -1.13 -2.67
C VAL A 38 -6.19 -1.78 -3.00
N ALA A 39 -7.15 -1.00 -3.53
CA ALA A 39 -8.44 -1.53 -3.93
C ALA A 39 -8.30 -2.59 -5.03
N MET A 40 -7.44 -2.36 -6.02
CA MET A 40 -7.13 -3.35 -7.07
C MET A 40 -6.55 -4.64 -6.48
N THR A 41 -5.64 -4.56 -5.51
CA THR A 41 -5.10 -5.76 -4.84
C THR A 41 -6.17 -6.51 -4.06
N GLN A 42 -7.15 -5.81 -3.47
CA GLN A 42 -8.25 -6.43 -2.77
C GLN A 42 -9.21 -7.14 -3.74
N VAL A 43 -9.56 -6.50 -4.86
CA VAL A 43 -10.36 -7.10 -5.93
C VAL A 43 -9.68 -8.36 -6.46
N TYR A 44 -8.37 -8.29 -6.72
CA TYR A 44 -7.58 -9.46 -7.12
C TYR A 44 -7.67 -10.58 -6.08
N GLY A 45 -7.49 -10.26 -4.79
CA GLY A 45 -7.62 -11.23 -3.71
C GLY A 45 -8.99 -11.91 -3.67
N CYS A 46 -10.08 -11.16 -3.85
CA CYS A 46 -11.43 -11.73 -3.93
C CYS A 46 -11.60 -12.66 -5.14
N VAL A 47 -11.16 -12.25 -6.32
CA VAL A 47 -11.25 -13.04 -7.56
C VAL A 47 -10.39 -14.31 -7.43
N ALA A 48 -9.19 -14.19 -6.88
CA ALA A 48 -8.30 -15.31 -6.61
C ALA A 48 -8.95 -16.32 -5.65
N ALA A 49 -9.55 -15.86 -4.54
CA ALA A 49 -10.24 -16.74 -3.59
C ALA A 49 -11.43 -17.49 -4.22
N VAL A 50 -12.24 -16.80 -5.03
CA VAL A 50 -13.32 -17.45 -5.79
C VAL A 50 -12.77 -18.46 -6.80
N GLY A 51 -11.70 -18.08 -7.50
CA GLY A 51 -11.00 -18.95 -8.45
C GLY A 51 -10.47 -20.22 -7.78
N GLN A 52 -9.94 -20.12 -6.56
CA GLN A 52 -9.49 -21.27 -5.78
C GLN A 52 -10.66 -22.18 -5.40
N LEU A 53 -11.76 -21.64 -4.87
CA LEU A 53 -12.94 -22.44 -4.53
C LEU A 53 -13.48 -23.22 -5.74
N LEU A 54 -13.50 -22.59 -6.91
CA LEU A 54 -13.91 -23.25 -8.16
C LEU A 54 -12.85 -24.27 -8.62
N GLY A 55 -11.57 -23.93 -8.55
CA GLY A 55 -10.46 -24.82 -8.91
C GLY A 55 -10.44 -26.09 -8.07
N ASP A 56 -10.63 -25.96 -6.76
CA ASP A 56 -10.74 -27.07 -5.82
C ASP A 56 -11.92 -27.98 -6.10
N THR A 57 -13.04 -27.38 -6.52
CA THR A 57 -14.27 -28.13 -6.81
C THR A 57 -14.18 -28.88 -8.15
N TYR A 58 -13.63 -28.25 -9.19
CA TYR A 58 -13.76 -28.73 -10.57
C TYR A 58 -12.46 -29.20 -11.24
N VAL A 59 -11.29 -28.74 -10.79
CA VAL A 59 -10.03 -28.94 -11.50
C VAL A 59 -9.10 -29.88 -10.72
N THR A 60 -8.93 -29.65 -9.43
CA THR A 60 -7.95 -30.37 -8.61
C THR A 60 -8.55 -31.59 -7.90
N HIS A 61 -9.76 -32.00 -8.29
CA HIS A 61 -10.40 -33.19 -7.74
C HIS A 61 -9.55 -34.44 -8.05
N GLY A 62 -8.96 -35.04 -7.02
CA GLY A 62 -8.05 -36.19 -7.14
C GLY A 62 -6.55 -35.83 -7.14
N TRP A 63 -6.20 -34.55 -7.08
CA TRP A 63 -4.82 -34.13 -6.90
C TRP A 63 -4.36 -34.38 -5.47
N SER A 64 -3.09 -34.77 -5.34
CA SER A 64 -2.45 -34.82 -4.03
C SER A 64 -2.40 -33.42 -3.39
N GLY A 65 -2.35 -33.36 -2.06
CA GLY A 65 -2.34 -32.07 -1.32
C GLY A 65 -1.24 -31.13 -1.82
N TRP A 66 -0.02 -31.65 -1.98
CA TRP A 66 1.11 -30.84 -2.44
C TRP A 66 0.91 -30.22 -3.84
N GLN A 67 0.25 -30.93 -4.76
CA GLN A 67 -0.03 -30.40 -6.11
C GLN A 67 -1.01 -29.23 -6.04
N ARG A 68 -2.01 -29.32 -5.16
CA ARG A 68 -2.97 -28.24 -4.90
C ARG A 68 -2.27 -27.03 -4.31
N ASP A 69 -1.48 -27.23 -3.25
CA ASP A 69 -0.76 -26.15 -2.58
C ASP A 69 0.21 -25.41 -3.52
N VAL A 70 0.92 -26.13 -4.39
CA VAL A 70 1.82 -25.53 -5.39
C VAL A 70 1.05 -24.68 -6.39
N VAL A 71 -0.06 -25.19 -6.95
CA VAL A 71 -0.86 -24.44 -7.93
C VAL A 71 -1.55 -23.26 -7.28
N ASP A 72 -2.07 -23.40 -6.07
CA ASP A 72 -2.64 -22.31 -5.29
C ASP A 72 -1.62 -21.20 -5.05
N CYS A 73 -0.40 -21.56 -4.66
CA CYS A 73 0.68 -20.59 -4.51
C CYS A 73 1.01 -19.85 -5.80
N VAL A 74 1.14 -20.57 -6.91
CA VAL A 74 1.51 -19.98 -8.21
C VAL A 74 0.39 -19.08 -8.74
N ILE A 75 -0.88 -19.42 -8.51
CA ILE A 75 -2.03 -18.67 -9.03
C ILE A 75 -2.39 -17.50 -8.11
N THR A 76 -2.28 -17.64 -6.79
CA THR A 76 -2.78 -16.62 -5.85
C THR A 76 -1.66 -15.84 -5.18
N ILE A 77 -0.74 -16.52 -4.48
CA ILE A 77 0.25 -15.88 -3.63
C ILE A 77 1.32 -15.17 -4.47
N VAL A 78 1.86 -15.82 -5.51
CA VAL A 78 2.93 -15.24 -6.34
C VAL A 78 2.48 -13.97 -7.07
N PRO A 79 1.33 -13.93 -7.77
CA PRO A 79 0.91 -12.71 -8.43
C PRO A 79 0.51 -11.63 -7.43
N LEU A 80 -0.12 -11.99 -6.30
CA LEU A 80 -0.42 -11.02 -5.25
C LEU A 80 0.87 -10.39 -4.72
N PHE A 81 1.92 -11.18 -4.45
CA PHE A 81 3.24 -10.67 -4.07
C PHE A 81 3.79 -9.71 -5.12
N ALA A 82 3.74 -10.11 -6.40
CA ALA A 82 4.28 -9.32 -7.48
C ALA A 82 3.55 -7.97 -7.65
N VAL A 83 2.22 -7.98 -7.52
CA VAL A 83 1.42 -6.77 -7.53
C VAL A 83 1.75 -5.89 -6.32
N GLN A 84 1.83 -6.43 -5.11
CA GLN A 84 2.19 -5.65 -3.92
C GLN A 84 3.61 -5.05 -4.01
N ALA A 85 4.56 -5.77 -4.61
CA ALA A 85 5.88 -5.23 -4.92
C ALA A 85 5.80 -4.11 -5.96
N TYR A 86 4.99 -4.26 -6.99
CA TYR A 86 4.74 -3.17 -7.93
C TYR A 86 4.13 -1.94 -7.24
N VAL A 87 3.15 -2.11 -6.34
CA VAL A 87 2.58 -1.01 -5.53
C VAL A 87 3.67 -0.33 -4.71
N GLY A 88 4.53 -1.09 -4.03
CA GLY A 88 5.67 -0.54 -3.28
C GLY A 88 6.61 0.31 -4.13
N ARG A 89 6.85 -0.11 -5.39
CA ARG A 89 7.63 0.68 -6.36
C ARG A 89 6.91 1.99 -6.71
N ILE A 90 5.62 1.94 -7.07
CA ILE A 90 4.84 3.13 -7.44
C ILE A 90 4.83 4.14 -6.31
N VAL A 91 4.57 3.70 -5.08
CA VAL A 91 4.59 4.61 -3.93
C VAL A 91 5.97 5.23 -3.79
N SER A 92 7.05 4.46 -3.86
CA SER A 92 8.40 5.03 -3.73
C SER A 92 8.66 6.14 -4.76
N MET A 93 8.15 5.99 -5.99
CA MET A 93 8.26 7.03 -7.01
C MET A 93 7.37 8.23 -6.69
N MET A 94 6.13 8.02 -6.21
CA MET A 94 5.24 9.11 -5.78
C MET A 94 5.86 9.92 -4.63
N LEU A 95 6.49 9.23 -3.67
CA LEU A 95 7.17 9.85 -2.54
C LEU A 95 8.34 10.73 -3.02
N SER A 96 9.15 10.21 -3.95
CA SER A 96 10.23 10.96 -4.58
C SER A 96 9.70 12.19 -5.31
N ARG A 97 8.58 12.07 -6.02
CA ARG A 97 7.93 13.19 -6.72
C ARG A 97 7.39 14.23 -5.75
N ILE A 98 6.78 13.80 -4.64
CA ILE A 98 6.32 14.71 -3.57
C ILE A 98 7.51 15.52 -3.05
N GLN A 99 8.63 14.86 -2.76
CA GLN A 99 9.84 15.52 -2.26
C GLN A 99 10.38 16.52 -3.30
N GLU A 100 10.52 16.09 -4.56
CA GLU A 100 10.96 16.96 -5.65
C GLU A 100 10.07 18.19 -5.82
N GLN A 101 8.75 18.01 -5.84
CA GLN A 101 7.79 19.11 -5.97
C GLN A 101 7.85 20.09 -4.81
N VAL A 102 8.04 19.58 -3.59
CA VAL A 102 8.23 20.43 -2.41
C VAL A 102 9.55 21.20 -2.53
N ASP A 103 10.63 20.54 -2.94
CA ASP A 103 11.97 21.13 -3.02
C ASP A 103 12.07 22.25 -4.08
N ILE A 104 11.36 22.12 -5.20
CA ILE A 104 11.34 23.12 -6.27
C ILE A 104 10.22 24.17 -6.12
N PHE A 105 9.35 24.02 -5.11
CA PHE A 105 8.22 24.94 -4.95
C PHE A 105 8.71 26.35 -4.64
N ASP A 106 8.21 27.31 -5.41
CA ASP A 106 8.39 28.74 -5.17
C ASP A 106 7.02 29.44 -5.33
N VAL A 107 6.61 30.16 -4.29
CA VAL A 107 5.38 30.96 -4.24
C VAL A 107 5.24 31.89 -5.46
N ARG A 108 6.35 32.39 -6.01
CA ARG A 108 6.34 33.31 -7.15
C ARG A 108 5.99 32.63 -8.48
N SER A 109 6.45 31.40 -8.67
CA SER A 109 6.21 30.60 -9.87
C SER A 109 5.02 29.65 -9.73
N ALA A 110 4.41 29.58 -8.54
CA ALA A 110 3.27 28.73 -8.27
C ALA A 110 2.09 29.03 -9.20
N GLU A 111 1.42 27.95 -9.60
CA GLU A 111 0.23 27.99 -10.44
C GLU A 111 -0.95 28.61 -9.69
N VAL A 112 -1.67 29.50 -10.36
CA VAL A 112 -2.88 30.14 -9.83
C VAL A 112 -3.98 29.99 -10.87
N SER A 113 -5.18 29.59 -10.43
CA SER A 113 -6.32 29.43 -11.33
C SER A 113 -6.93 30.78 -11.73
N VAL A 114 -6.93 31.75 -10.82
CA VAL A 114 -7.44 33.11 -11.06
C VAL A 114 -6.40 34.12 -10.56
N GLU A 115 -5.79 34.88 -11.48
CA GLU A 115 -4.64 35.73 -11.16
C GLU A 115 -4.96 36.84 -10.14
N SER A 116 -6.23 37.27 -10.04
CA SER A 116 -6.67 38.20 -8.99
C SER A 116 -6.43 37.68 -7.58
N ASP A 117 -6.50 36.36 -7.38
CA ASP A 117 -6.35 35.75 -6.06
C ASP A 117 -4.89 35.77 -5.61
N ARG A 118 -3.93 35.84 -6.55
CA ARG A 118 -2.49 35.88 -6.22
C ARG A 118 -2.18 37.05 -5.30
N GLY A 119 -2.71 38.24 -5.60
CA GLY A 119 -2.50 39.43 -4.79
C GLY A 119 -3.05 39.29 -3.37
N LEU A 120 -4.24 38.71 -3.22
CA LEU A 120 -4.88 38.46 -1.92
C LEU A 120 -4.07 37.44 -1.09
N ILE A 121 -3.66 36.34 -1.72
CA ILE A 121 -2.87 35.31 -1.06
C ILE A 121 -1.50 35.86 -0.66
N TYR A 122 -0.84 36.65 -1.52
CA TYR A 122 0.44 37.26 -1.20
C TYR A 122 0.34 38.22 -0.02
N ALA A 123 -0.70 39.07 0.01
CA ALA A 123 -0.93 39.96 1.14
C ALA A 123 -1.10 39.18 2.44
N SER A 124 -1.89 38.10 2.43
CA SER A 124 -2.08 37.25 3.60
C SER A 124 -0.82 36.47 4.02
N ILE A 125 -0.03 35.99 3.05
CA ILE A 125 1.27 35.36 3.33
C ILE A 125 2.21 36.39 3.96
N MET A 126 2.29 37.59 3.42
CA MET A 126 3.12 38.65 3.97
C MET A 126 2.69 39.02 5.39
N GLU A 127 1.39 39.02 5.69
CA GLU A 127 0.90 39.24 7.05
C GLU A 127 1.33 38.12 8.01
N MET A 128 1.21 36.85 7.59
CA MET A 128 1.53 35.70 8.45
C MET A 128 3.03 35.41 8.61
N PHE A 129 3.86 35.80 7.64
CA PHE A 129 5.28 35.42 7.57
C PHE A 129 6.22 36.65 7.61
N ASP A 130 5.92 37.60 8.49
CA ASP A 130 6.74 38.80 8.77
C ASP A 130 7.12 39.60 7.51
N GLY A 131 6.21 39.68 6.55
CA GLY A 131 6.39 40.40 5.29
C GLY A 131 7.30 39.70 4.28
N SER A 132 7.69 38.44 4.47
CA SER A 132 8.60 37.74 3.56
C SER A 132 7.99 36.51 2.91
N LEU A 133 7.98 36.54 1.56
CA LEU A 133 7.63 35.40 0.72
C LEU A 133 8.70 34.31 0.77
N GLU A 134 9.96 34.68 0.96
CA GLU A 134 11.08 33.75 1.12
C GLU A 134 10.96 32.97 2.43
N LYS A 135 10.54 33.64 3.51
CA LYS A 135 10.25 32.97 4.78
C LYS A 135 9.12 31.96 4.64
N PHE A 136 8.05 32.33 3.94
CA PHE A 136 6.96 31.40 3.59
C PHE A 136 7.48 30.18 2.80
N ASN A 137 8.26 30.40 1.75
CA ASN A 137 8.85 29.30 0.96
C ASN A 137 9.68 28.38 1.85
N GLY A 138 10.59 28.93 2.66
CA GLY A 138 11.45 28.16 3.56
C GLY A 138 10.64 27.36 4.58
N ASP A 139 9.64 27.98 5.20
CA ASP A 139 8.78 27.33 6.20
C ASP A 139 7.92 26.24 5.59
N VAL A 140 7.29 26.49 4.44
CA VAL A 140 6.48 25.50 3.71
C VAL A 140 7.33 24.33 3.25
N GLN A 141 8.50 24.58 2.67
CA GLN A 141 9.42 23.53 2.22
C GLN A 141 9.89 22.66 3.40
N ALA A 142 10.38 23.28 4.48
CA ALA A 142 10.83 22.56 5.67
C ALA A 142 9.68 21.77 6.31
N SER A 143 8.52 22.41 6.45
CA SER A 143 7.30 21.83 7.00
C SER A 143 6.82 20.62 6.20
N LEU A 144 6.69 20.78 4.88
CA LEU A 144 6.16 19.75 4.00
C LEU A 144 7.14 18.60 3.84
N ARG A 145 8.44 18.88 3.77
CA ARG A 145 9.46 17.83 3.78
C ARG A 145 9.37 17.01 5.06
N GLN A 146 9.18 17.66 6.21
CA GLN A 146 8.97 16.98 7.49
C GLN A 146 7.64 16.19 7.50
N LEU A 147 6.55 16.75 6.97
CA LEU A 147 5.24 16.11 6.88
C LEU A 147 5.24 14.89 5.96
N ALA A 148 5.80 15.02 4.75
CA ALA A 148 5.97 13.93 3.81
C ALA A 148 6.86 12.85 4.43
N THR A 149 8.01 13.23 4.99
CA THR A 149 8.88 12.27 5.67
C THR A 149 8.14 11.58 6.81
N ARG A 150 7.47 12.29 7.73
CA ARG A 150 6.73 11.65 8.83
C ARG A 150 5.57 10.76 8.36
N SER A 151 4.84 11.20 7.33
CA SER A 151 3.70 10.44 6.79
C SER A 151 4.13 9.12 6.15
N PHE A 152 5.37 9.02 5.66
CA PHE A 152 5.83 7.85 4.89
C PHE A 152 7.05 7.12 5.47
N SER A 153 7.83 7.70 6.39
CA SER A 153 9.08 7.12 6.93
C SER A 153 8.88 6.30 8.21
N GLY A 154 7.73 6.46 8.89
CA GLY A 154 7.45 5.75 10.14
C GLY A 154 7.10 4.26 9.98
N GLN A 155 6.92 3.75 8.76
CA GLN A 155 6.44 2.38 8.52
C GLN A 155 7.26 1.69 7.42
N ARG A 156 7.68 0.43 7.67
CA ARG A 156 8.39 -0.39 6.67
C ARG A 156 7.47 -0.79 5.51
N ALA A 157 6.19 -1.01 5.80
CA ALA A 157 5.13 -1.04 4.80
C ALA A 157 4.62 0.40 4.59
N VAL A 158 4.36 0.78 3.35
CA VAL A 158 3.77 2.10 3.05
C VAL A 158 2.36 2.20 3.66
N LEU A 159 1.67 1.07 3.72
CA LEU A 159 0.31 0.99 4.26
C LEU A 159 0.36 0.96 5.79
N PRO A 160 -0.48 1.76 6.46
CA PRO A 160 -0.68 1.60 7.89
C PRO A 160 -1.26 0.21 8.16
N TYR A 161 -0.92 -0.35 9.32
CA TYR A 161 -1.31 -1.72 9.69
C TYR A 161 -2.82 -1.95 9.57
N TRP A 162 -3.65 -0.99 9.95
CA TRP A 162 -5.10 -1.07 9.78
C TRP A 162 -5.53 -1.21 8.31
N GLY A 163 -4.81 -0.58 7.38
CA GLY A 163 -5.07 -0.68 5.94
C GLY A 163 -4.67 -2.05 5.39
N VAL A 164 -3.63 -2.65 5.97
CA VAL A 164 -3.24 -4.03 5.68
C VAL A 164 -4.29 -5.02 6.19
N LEU A 165 -4.77 -4.83 7.42
CA LEU A 165 -5.87 -5.64 7.97
C LEU A 165 -7.15 -5.52 7.13
N TRP A 166 -7.44 -4.33 6.60
CA TRP A 166 -8.57 -4.12 5.71
C TRP A 166 -8.45 -4.94 4.41
N GLN A 167 -7.24 -5.08 3.86
CA GLN A 167 -7.02 -5.98 2.73
C GLN A 167 -7.21 -7.45 3.12
N SER A 168 -6.85 -7.85 4.34
CA SER A 168 -7.06 -9.21 4.83
C SER A 168 -8.53 -9.55 5.08
N LEU A 169 -9.41 -8.55 5.26
CA LEU A 169 -10.85 -8.79 5.49
C LEU A 169 -11.51 -9.58 4.36
N SER A 170 -11.08 -9.43 3.11
CA SER A 170 -11.64 -10.23 1.99
C SER A 170 -11.29 -11.70 2.08
N ALA A 171 -10.19 -12.04 2.74
CA ALA A 171 -9.79 -13.42 2.96
C ALA A 171 -10.62 -14.07 4.09
N ILE A 172 -11.11 -13.28 5.07
CA ILE A 172 -11.81 -13.83 6.24
C ILE A 172 -13.02 -14.71 5.85
N PRO A 173 -13.95 -14.30 4.97
CA PRO A 173 -15.06 -15.16 4.56
C PRO A 173 -14.60 -16.45 3.89
N PHE A 174 -13.56 -16.40 3.06
CA PHE A 174 -12.98 -17.60 2.44
C PHE A 174 -12.46 -18.57 3.51
N TRP A 175 -11.68 -18.06 4.47
CA TRP A 175 -11.13 -18.88 5.54
C TRP A 175 -12.20 -19.40 6.51
N LEU A 176 -13.22 -18.59 6.84
CA LEU A 176 -14.37 -19.05 7.62
C LEU A 176 -15.15 -20.14 6.87
N SER A 177 -15.31 -20.00 5.55
CA SER A 177 -15.90 -21.04 4.71
C SER A 177 -15.10 -22.33 4.81
N GLN A 178 -13.77 -22.27 4.61
CA GLN A 178 -12.89 -23.43 4.71
C GLN A 178 -13.02 -24.10 6.10
N LEU A 179 -12.90 -23.33 7.17
CA LEU A 179 -13.07 -23.81 8.56
C LEU A 179 -14.45 -24.45 8.82
N SER A 180 -15.49 -24.01 8.11
CA SER A 180 -16.85 -24.57 8.25
C SER A 180 -17.09 -25.82 7.42
N SER A 181 -16.45 -25.95 6.25
CA SER A 181 -16.77 -27.00 5.28
C SER A 181 -15.89 -28.24 5.42
N ARG A 182 -14.57 -28.11 5.54
CA ARG A 182 -13.60 -29.23 5.53
C ARG A 182 -12.26 -28.81 6.15
N ASP A 183 -11.52 -29.74 6.72
CA ASP A 183 -10.11 -29.57 7.04
C ASP A 183 -9.27 -29.58 5.75
N PHE A 184 -8.00 -29.21 5.85
CA PHE A 184 -7.05 -29.20 4.72
C PHE A 184 -6.92 -30.55 3.99
N ARG A 185 -7.39 -31.66 4.59
CA ARG A 185 -7.36 -33.03 4.06
C ARG A 185 -8.73 -33.53 3.58
N GLY A 186 -9.77 -32.70 3.67
CA GLY A 186 -11.11 -33.01 3.17
C GLY A 186 -12.08 -33.60 4.20
N HIS A 187 -11.70 -33.70 5.48
CA HIS A 187 -12.58 -34.18 6.56
C HIS A 187 -13.40 -33.04 7.17
N PRO A 188 -14.66 -33.24 7.59
CA PRO A 188 -15.41 -32.20 8.29
C PRO A 188 -14.64 -31.73 9.55
N LEU A 189 -14.49 -30.42 9.74
CA LEU A 189 -13.78 -29.88 10.91
C LEU A 189 -14.44 -30.30 12.23
N SER A 190 -15.76 -30.57 12.21
CA SER A 190 -16.54 -31.09 13.34
C SER A 190 -16.00 -32.38 13.92
N ASP A 191 -15.32 -33.18 13.09
CA ASP A 191 -14.90 -34.53 13.44
C ASP A 191 -13.48 -34.55 14.04
N LEU A 192 -12.79 -33.41 14.01
CA LEU A 192 -11.44 -33.27 14.53
C LEU A 192 -11.43 -33.00 16.05
N PRO A 193 -10.42 -33.52 16.78
CA PRO A 193 -10.20 -33.20 18.18
C PRO A 193 -10.13 -31.69 18.42
N LEU A 194 -10.64 -31.23 19.57
CA LEU A 194 -10.66 -29.80 19.93
C LEU A 194 -9.27 -29.15 19.84
N SER A 195 -8.22 -29.87 20.25
CA SER A 195 -6.83 -29.39 20.18
C SER A 195 -6.37 -29.06 18.75
N VAL A 196 -6.79 -29.86 17.77
CA VAL A 196 -6.48 -29.63 16.35
C VAL A 196 -7.22 -28.40 15.85
N ARG A 197 -8.53 -28.27 16.15
CA ARG A 197 -9.32 -27.09 15.79
C ARG A 197 -8.75 -25.79 16.36
N VAL A 198 -8.36 -25.80 17.64
CA VAL A 198 -7.74 -24.63 18.29
C VAL A 198 -6.42 -24.26 17.60
N ARG A 199 -5.59 -25.26 17.24
CA ARG A 199 -4.34 -25.03 16.51
C ARG A 199 -4.60 -24.38 15.15
N GLU A 200 -5.55 -24.89 14.37
CA GLU A 200 -5.91 -24.32 13.05
C GLU A 200 -6.41 -22.88 13.18
N CYS A 201 -7.31 -22.61 14.14
CA CYS A 201 -7.79 -21.25 14.41
C CYS A 201 -6.65 -20.31 14.83
N ALA A 202 -5.73 -20.77 15.68
CA ALA A 202 -4.58 -19.97 16.10
C ALA A 202 -3.62 -19.70 14.92
N GLY A 203 -3.39 -20.70 14.06
CA GLY A 203 -2.61 -20.56 12.83
C GLY A 203 -3.23 -19.55 11.86
N PHE A 204 -4.56 -19.58 11.71
CA PHE A 204 -5.30 -18.61 10.90
C PHE A 204 -5.18 -17.18 11.45
N VAL A 205 -5.38 -16.99 12.76
CA VAL A 205 -5.19 -15.69 13.41
C VAL A 205 -3.76 -15.20 13.21
N TYR A 206 -2.76 -16.08 13.38
CA TYR A 206 -1.37 -15.73 13.10
C TYR A 206 -1.16 -15.31 11.63
N LEU A 207 -1.69 -16.07 10.67
CA LEU A 207 -1.54 -15.77 9.25
C LEU A 207 -2.17 -14.41 8.89
N VAL A 208 -3.36 -14.10 9.39
CA VAL A 208 -4.07 -12.85 9.09
C VAL A 208 -3.41 -11.64 9.76
N PHE A 209 -3.10 -11.75 11.05
CA PHE A 209 -2.64 -10.60 11.83
C PHE A 209 -1.12 -10.41 11.81
N VAL A 210 -0.34 -11.43 11.45
CA VAL A 210 1.12 -11.39 11.47
C VAL A 210 1.73 -11.79 10.13
N GLY A 211 1.41 -12.98 9.63
CA GLY A 211 2.02 -13.53 8.42
C GLY A 211 1.79 -12.67 7.17
N TYR A 212 0.53 -12.37 6.89
CA TYR A 212 0.13 -11.58 5.73
C TYR A 212 0.65 -10.14 5.76
N PRO A 213 0.59 -9.41 6.90
CA PRO A 213 1.23 -8.10 7.00
C PRO A 213 2.74 -8.13 6.78
N LEU A 214 3.45 -9.14 7.28
CA LEU A 214 4.89 -9.30 7.03
C LEU A 214 5.17 -9.59 5.56
N PHE A 215 4.37 -10.47 4.93
CA PHE A 215 4.45 -10.78 3.51
C PHE A 215 4.28 -9.53 2.64
N LEU A 216 3.23 -8.73 2.92
CA LEU A 216 2.97 -7.49 2.20
C LEU A 216 4.08 -6.46 2.41
N ALA A 217 4.58 -6.32 3.64
CA ALA A 217 5.70 -5.43 3.94
C ALA A 217 6.97 -5.83 3.17
N ALA A 218 7.27 -7.13 3.09
CA ALA A 218 8.40 -7.66 2.33
C ALA A 218 8.24 -7.40 0.82
N ALA A 219 7.05 -7.62 0.26
CA ALA A 219 6.74 -7.34 -1.13
C ALA A 219 6.94 -5.85 -1.45
N MET A 220 6.32 -4.95 -0.68
CA MET A 220 6.44 -3.51 -0.89
C MET A 220 7.89 -3.02 -0.75
N GLU A 221 8.65 -3.55 0.21
CA GLU A 221 10.07 -3.20 0.39
C GLU A 221 10.91 -3.62 -0.82
N LEU A 222 10.65 -4.80 -1.40
CA LEU A 222 11.31 -5.22 -2.64
C LEU A 222 11.03 -4.23 -3.78
N GLY A 223 9.77 -3.82 -3.92
CA GLY A 223 9.34 -2.77 -4.85
C GLY A 223 10.07 -1.44 -4.66
N ARG A 224 10.18 -1.00 -3.40
CA ARG A 224 10.87 0.23 -3.02
C ARG A 224 12.36 0.18 -3.36
N ARG A 225 13.03 -0.94 -3.10
CA ARG A 225 14.44 -1.15 -3.48
C ARG A 225 14.62 -1.13 -4.98
N SER A 226 13.71 -1.77 -5.71
CA SER A 226 13.68 -1.72 -7.18
C SER A 226 13.55 -0.29 -7.70
N ALA A 227 12.68 0.54 -7.11
CA ALA A 227 12.54 1.96 -7.47
C ALA A 227 13.86 2.72 -7.28
N ARG A 228 14.54 2.54 -6.14
CA ARG A 228 15.81 3.22 -5.81
C ARG A 228 16.96 2.82 -6.73
N SER A 229 16.97 1.58 -7.20
CA SER A 229 18.02 1.08 -8.08
C SER A 229 18.00 1.67 -9.50
N ALA A 230 17.12 2.64 -9.78
CA ALA A 230 16.87 3.24 -11.09
C ALA A 230 16.60 2.21 -12.22
N ARG A 231 16.34 0.95 -11.87
CA ARG A 231 16.02 -0.09 -12.84
C ARG A 231 14.74 0.31 -13.56
N PRO A 232 14.72 0.30 -14.91
CA PRO A 232 13.51 0.62 -15.66
C PRO A 232 12.38 -0.31 -15.23
N ALA A 233 11.17 0.23 -15.17
CA ALA A 233 9.97 -0.57 -14.96
C ALA A 233 9.77 -1.42 -16.22
N GLY A 234 10.26 -2.66 -16.17
CA GLY A 234 10.24 -3.56 -17.33
C GLY A 234 10.22 -5.01 -16.88
N VAL A 235 10.36 -5.90 -17.86
CA VAL A 235 10.28 -7.36 -17.68
C VAL A 235 11.23 -7.85 -16.59
N SER A 236 12.42 -7.28 -16.47
CA SER A 236 13.41 -7.67 -15.44
C SER A 236 12.93 -7.40 -14.01
N ALA A 237 12.23 -6.29 -13.76
CA ALA A 237 11.65 -5.99 -12.45
C ALA A 237 10.47 -6.92 -12.14
N ALA A 238 9.61 -7.19 -13.13
CA ALA A 238 8.50 -8.13 -12.99
C ALA A 238 8.99 -9.55 -12.69
N LEU A 239 9.99 -10.03 -13.43
CA LEU A 239 10.63 -11.32 -13.17
C LEU A 239 11.21 -11.39 -11.76
N ALA A 240 11.91 -10.34 -11.30
CA ALA A 240 12.43 -10.31 -9.94
C ALA A 240 11.32 -10.41 -8.88
N TYR A 241 10.19 -9.72 -9.09
CA TYR A 241 9.05 -9.80 -8.15
C TYR A 241 8.41 -11.18 -8.13
N VAL A 242 8.23 -11.79 -9.30
CA VAL A 242 7.69 -13.16 -9.43
C VAL A 242 8.63 -14.19 -8.83
N SER A 243 9.93 -14.13 -9.12
CA SER A 243 10.92 -15.08 -8.59
C SER A 243 11.03 -15.00 -7.07
N VAL A 244 11.10 -13.79 -6.50
CA VAL A 244 11.14 -13.61 -5.04
C VAL A 244 9.80 -14.02 -4.41
N GLY A 245 8.68 -13.68 -5.05
CA GLY A 245 7.35 -14.12 -4.63
C GLY A 245 7.23 -15.63 -4.59
N ALA A 246 7.72 -16.35 -5.61
CA ALA A 246 7.75 -17.80 -5.66
C ALA A 246 8.62 -18.41 -4.55
N LEU A 247 9.81 -17.84 -4.29
CA LEU A 247 10.69 -18.29 -3.21
C LEU A 247 10.04 -18.10 -1.83
N ILE A 248 9.44 -16.94 -1.58
CA ILE A 248 8.74 -16.67 -0.31
C ILE A 248 7.51 -17.57 -0.18
N SER A 249 6.74 -17.76 -1.24
CA SER A 249 5.56 -18.64 -1.23
C SER A 249 5.95 -20.09 -0.93
N ALA A 250 7.07 -20.58 -1.47
CA ALA A 250 7.57 -21.91 -1.17
C ALA A 250 7.87 -22.10 0.34
N LEU A 251 8.39 -21.07 1.01
CA LEU A 251 8.64 -21.09 2.46
C LEU A 251 7.35 -21.06 3.30
N PHE A 252 6.24 -20.56 2.75
CA PHE A 252 4.95 -20.55 3.43
C PHE A 252 4.19 -21.88 3.27
N VAL A 253 4.49 -22.66 2.22
CA VAL A 253 3.89 -23.99 1.97
C VAL A 253 4.64 -25.12 2.68
N SER A 254 5.95 -24.97 2.87
CA SER A 254 6.81 -25.97 3.54
C SER A 254 6.61 -26.03 5.04
#